data_AF-A0A258R0A0-F1
#
_entry.id   AF-A0A258R0A0-F1
#
_cell.length_a   1.000
_cell.length_b   1.000
_cell.length_c   1.000
_cell.angle_alpha   90.00
_cell.angle_beta   90.00
_cell.angle_gamma   90.00
#
_symmetry.space_group_name_H-M   'P 1'
#
loop_
_entity.id
_entity.type
_entity.pdbx_description
1 polymer ?
#
loop_
_entity_poly.entity_id
_entity_poly.type
_entity_poly.pdbx_seq_one_letter_code
_entity_poly.pdbx_strand_id
1 'polypeptide(L)'
;ATAVDQLPPLVNRLIGVTALIGLFGYMYWVSAAPRKIGRSSWFVTLPAGKSTVIQVGIGILDLTLCAAAMYMLMPASPYIDPVSLAVIFITATLLGFASHAPGGLGVFDAALLIALPQFDKEEMVGALLLFRLFYYIVPFAIALTILGSRELWLSTLRRRLRREAAEEPVHGRLPTGLESRDS
;
A
#
# COMPACT_ATOMS: atom_id res chain seq x y z
N ALA A 1 -9.36 -29.41 6.40
CA ALA A 1 -9.95 -28.35 7.24
C ALA A 1 -9.95 -28.65 8.75
N THR A 2 -9.67 -29.88 9.20
CA THR A 2 -9.65 -30.30 10.62
C THR A 2 -8.26 -30.66 11.17
N ALA A 3 -7.20 -30.49 10.38
CA ALA A 3 -5.86 -30.99 10.73
C ALA A 3 -4.96 -29.97 11.46
N VAL A 4 -5.37 -28.70 11.57
CA VAL A 4 -4.52 -27.64 12.16
C VAL A 4 -4.93 -27.31 13.60
N ASP A 5 -6.19 -27.49 13.98
CA ASP A 5 -6.70 -27.11 15.31
C ASP A 5 -7.10 -28.31 16.16
N GLN A 6 -6.41 -28.53 17.28
CA GLN A 6 -6.88 -29.39 18.37
C GLN A 6 -7.99 -28.73 19.20
N LEU A 7 -8.71 -27.75 18.63
CA LEU A 7 -9.80 -27.03 19.29
C LEU A 7 -11.16 -27.53 18.78
N PRO A 8 -12.21 -27.56 19.63
CA PRO A 8 -13.54 -27.94 19.22
C PRO A 8 -13.98 -27.11 18.00
N PRO A 9 -14.56 -27.71 16.94
CA PRO A 9 -15.01 -26.99 15.74
C PRO A 9 -15.98 -25.83 16.02
N LEU A 10 -16.62 -25.89 17.18
CA LEU A 10 -17.53 -24.88 17.70
C LEU A 10 -16.80 -23.59 18.12
N VAL A 11 -15.58 -23.70 18.67
CA VAL A 11 -14.77 -22.55 19.10
C VAL A 11 -14.28 -21.75 17.87
N ASN A 12 -13.77 -22.43 16.84
CA ASN A 12 -13.38 -21.77 15.60
C ASN A 12 -14.54 -21.07 14.91
N ARG A 13 -15.73 -21.70 14.91
CA ARG A 13 -16.95 -21.08 14.39
C ARG A 13 -17.39 -19.88 15.22
N LEU A 14 -17.31 -19.96 16.54
CA LEU A 14 -17.64 -18.83 17.42
C LEU A 14 -16.68 -17.65 17.24
N ILE A 15 -15.37 -17.90 17.08
CA ILE A 15 -14.39 -16.85 16.79
C ILE A 15 -14.70 -16.18 15.45
N GLY A 16 -14.95 -16.98 14.40
CA GLY A 16 -15.32 -16.46 13.09
C GLY A 16 -16.62 -15.65 13.12
N VAL A 17 -17.65 -16.14 13.81
CA VAL A 17 -18.94 -15.44 13.96
C VAL A 17 -18.77 -14.14 14.77
N THR A 18 -17.97 -14.16 15.84
CA THR A 18 -17.73 -12.96 16.67
C THR A 18 -16.96 -11.89 15.88
N ALA A 19 -15.96 -12.29 15.10
CA ALA A 19 -15.24 -11.39 14.20
C ALA A 19 -16.15 -10.79 13.12
N LEU A 20 -17.03 -11.61 12.53
CA LEU A 20 -18.02 -11.13 11.56
C LEU A 20 -19.04 -10.17 12.20
N ILE A 21 -19.56 -10.48 13.38
CA ILE A 21 -20.47 -9.59 14.12
C ILE A 21 -19.77 -8.28 14.48
N GLY A 22 -18.50 -8.31 14.87
CA GLY A 22 -17.70 -7.12 15.12
C GLY A 22 -17.52 -6.27 13.86
N LEU A 23 -17.23 -6.90 12.71
CA LEU A 23 -17.08 -6.23 11.42
C LEU A 23 -18.40 -5.58 10.96
N PHE A 24 -19.50 -6.34 10.96
CA PHE A 24 -20.82 -5.84 10.57
C PHE A 24 -21.35 -4.82 11.56
N GLY A 25 -21.10 -4.99 12.86
CA GLY A 25 -21.42 -4.03 13.90
C GLY A 25 -20.65 -2.73 13.74
N TYR A 26 -19.36 -2.80 13.41
CA TYR A 26 -18.54 -1.63 13.11
C TYR A 26 -18.98 -0.94 11.82
N MET A 27 -19.26 -1.69 10.75
CA MET A 27 -19.80 -1.15 9.51
C MET A 27 -21.16 -0.48 9.71
N TYR A 28 -22.05 -1.10 10.50
CA TYR A 28 -23.34 -0.52 10.85
C TYR A 28 -23.18 0.74 11.69
N TRP A 29 -22.30 0.71 12.70
CA TRP A 29 -22.02 1.86 13.58
C TRP A 29 -21.40 3.05 12.83
N VAL A 30 -20.45 2.79 11.91
CA VAL A 30 -19.83 3.81 11.06
C VAL A 30 -20.80 4.32 10.00
N SER A 31 -21.67 3.47 9.47
CA SER A 31 -22.66 3.87 8.47
C SER A 31 -23.89 4.56 9.07
N ALA A 32 -24.20 4.37 10.36
CA ALA A 32 -25.43 4.84 11.00
C ALA A 32 -25.46 6.36 11.26
N ALA A 33 -24.33 7.07 11.28
CA ALA A 33 -24.36 8.52 11.39
C ALA A 33 -23.09 9.19 10.84
N PRO A 34 -23.19 10.20 9.96
CA PRO A 34 -22.07 11.08 9.63
C PRO A 34 -21.74 11.93 10.87
N ARG A 35 -20.93 11.39 11.78
CA ARG A 35 -20.55 12.10 13.01
C ARG A 35 -19.35 13.00 12.73
N LYS A 36 -19.59 14.31 12.74
CA LYS A 36 -18.55 15.32 12.97
C LYS A 36 -18.13 15.22 14.44
N ILE A 37 -17.03 14.52 14.74
CA ILE A 37 -16.43 14.53 16.08
C ILE A 37 -15.29 15.54 16.04
N GLY A 38 -15.47 16.66 16.74
CA GLY A 38 -14.47 17.71 16.85
C GLY A 38 -14.87 18.77 17.87
N ARG A 39 -13.98 19.06 18.82
CA ARG A 39 -14.05 20.22 19.72
C ARG A 39 -13.13 21.30 19.15
N SER A 40 -13.72 22.41 18.72
CA SER A 40 -13.14 23.73 18.36
C SER A 40 -12.03 23.83 17.28
N SER A 41 -10.94 23.04 17.27
CA SER A 41 -9.83 23.23 16.30
C SER A 41 -9.43 22.01 15.46
N TRP A 42 -9.96 20.82 15.74
CA TRP A 42 -9.73 19.60 14.95
C TRP A 42 -11.06 19.09 14.38
N PHE A 43 -11.34 19.43 13.13
CA PHE A 43 -12.48 18.89 12.41
C PHE A 43 -12.04 17.69 11.57
N VAL A 44 -12.26 16.48 12.08
CA VAL A 44 -12.15 15.26 11.27
C VAL A 44 -13.53 14.99 10.67
N THR A 45 -13.71 15.33 9.40
CA THR A 45 -14.89 14.89 8.66
C THR A 45 -14.73 13.39 8.39
N LEU A 46 -15.46 12.56 9.13
CA LEU A 46 -15.59 11.15 8.79
C LEU A 46 -16.10 11.05 7.34
N PRO A 47 -15.45 10.25 6.46
CA PRO A 47 -15.90 10.07 5.08
C PRO A 47 -17.38 9.69 5.06
N ALA A 48 -18.16 10.28 4.15
CA ALA A 48 -19.57 9.92 3.98
C ALA A 48 -19.69 8.40 3.80
N GLY A 49 -20.70 7.75 4.42
CA GLY A 49 -20.77 6.28 4.52
C GLY A 49 -20.57 5.52 3.19
N LYS A 50 -20.91 6.13 2.05
CA LYS A 50 -20.62 5.58 0.71
C LYS A 50 -19.11 5.40 0.44
N SER A 51 -18.27 6.35 0.83
CA SER A 51 -16.81 6.28 0.69
C SER A 51 -16.21 5.17 1.56
N THR A 52 -16.73 4.98 2.77
CA THR A 52 -16.29 3.88 3.65
C THR A 52 -16.64 2.52 3.05
N VAL A 53 -17.85 2.35 2.52
CA VAL A 53 -18.25 1.09 1.87
C VAL A 53 -17.39 0.79 0.64
N ILE A 54 -17.11 1.80 -0.20
CA ILE A 54 -16.22 1.65 -1.35
C ILE A 54 -14.81 1.26 -0.91
N GLN A 55 -14.26 1.91 0.12
CA GLN A 55 -12.92 1.61 0.62
C GLN A 55 -12.82 0.20 1.22
N VAL A 56 -13.84 -0.24 1.95
CA VAL A 56 -13.92 -1.62 2.44
C VAL A 56 -13.97 -2.61 1.27
N GLY A 57 -14.78 -2.33 0.24
CA GLY A 57 -14.84 -3.15 -0.97
C GLY A 57 -13.50 -3.23 -1.69
N ILE A 58 -12.79 -2.10 -1.83
CA ILE A 58 -11.45 -2.05 -2.41
C ILE A 58 -10.48 -2.89 -1.57
N GLY A 59 -10.51 -2.77 -0.24
CA GLY A 59 -9.63 -3.55 0.64
C GLY A 59 -9.90 -5.06 0.59
N ILE A 60 -11.16 -5.48 0.51
CA ILE A 60 -11.52 -6.89 0.33
C ILE A 60 -10.99 -7.41 -1.01
N LEU A 61 -11.19 -6.65 -2.09
CA LEU A 61 -10.71 -7.01 -3.40
C LEU A 61 -9.18 -7.10 -3.43
N ASP A 62 -8.50 -6.12 -2.85
CA ASP A 62 -7.05 -6.07 -2.74
C ASP A 62 -6.48 -7.28 -1.99
N LEU A 63 -7.00 -7.59 -0.80
CA LEU A 63 -6.58 -8.76 -0.02
C LEU A 63 -6.85 -10.07 -0.76
N THR A 64 -7.98 -10.17 -1.47
CA THR A 64 -8.33 -11.36 -2.27
C THR A 64 -7.36 -11.54 -3.43
N LEU A 65 -7.04 -10.46 -4.15
CA LEU A 65 -6.07 -10.49 -5.24
C LEU A 65 -4.65 -10.80 -4.73
N CYS A 66 -4.26 -10.26 -3.58
CA CYS A 66 -2.98 -10.58 -2.95
C CYS A 66 -2.88 -12.06 -2.56
N ALA A 67 -3.93 -12.60 -1.94
CA ALA A 67 -4.00 -14.02 -1.60
C ALA A 67 -3.96 -14.91 -2.86
N ALA A 68 -4.66 -14.52 -3.92
CA ALA A 68 -4.62 -15.24 -5.20
C ALA A 68 -3.24 -15.17 -5.88
N ALA A 69 -2.55 -14.03 -5.81
CA ALA A 69 -1.18 -13.91 -6.29
C ALA A 69 -0.23 -14.82 -5.48
N MET A 70 -0.35 -14.82 -4.15
CA MET A 70 0.44 -15.71 -3.29
C MET A 70 0.17 -17.19 -3.62
N TYR A 71 -1.10 -17.56 -3.87
CA TYR A 71 -1.47 -18.91 -4.32
C TYR A 71 -0.74 -19.33 -5.61
N MET A 72 -0.63 -18.42 -6.58
CA MET A 72 0.06 -18.67 -7.85
C MET A 72 1.58 -18.80 -7.69
N LEU A 73 2.16 -18.20 -6.66
CA LEU A 73 3.59 -18.23 -6.38
C LEU A 73 4.00 -19.41 -5.49
N MET A 74 3.05 -20.04 -4.80
CA MET A 74 3.28 -21.17 -3.91
C MET A 74 3.60 -22.43 -4.73
N PRO A 75 4.49 -23.32 -4.23
CA PRO A 75 4.71 -24.64 -4.85
C PRO A 75 3.40 -25.42 -5.02
N ALA A 76 3.27 -26.14 -6.13
CA ALA A 76 2.06 -26.88 -6.49
C ALA A 76 1.82 -28.14 -5.64
N SER A 77 2.83 -28.57 -4.88
CA SER A 77 2.78 -29.76 -4.03
C SER A 77 3.36 -29.42 -2.65
N PRO A 78 2.72 -29.84 -1.53
CA PRO A 78 1.39 -30.45 -1.43
C PRO A 78 0.24 -29.50 -1.84
N TYR A 79 -0.88 -30.06 -2.31
CA TYR A 79 -2.05 -29.26 -2.70
C TYR A 79 -2.68 -28.56 -1.49
N ILE A 80 -2.93 -27.26 -1.64
CA ILE A 80 -3.71 -26.46 -0.69
C ILE A 80 -4.94 -25.88 -1.39
N ASP A 81 -6.06 -25.89 -0.69
CA ASP A 81 -7.27 -25.23 -1.17
C ASP A 81 -7.09 -23.69 -1.17
N PRO A 82 -7.46 -22.97 -2.25
CA PRO A 82 -7.30 -21.52 -2.35
C PRO A 82 -7.98 -20.74 -1.22
N VAL A 83 -9.14 -21.20 -0.75
CA VAL A 83 -9.87 -20.54 0.33
C VAL A 83 -9.12 -20.68 1.65
N SER A 84 -8.56 -21.87 1.91
CA SER A 84 -7.74 -22.13 3.10
C SER A 84 -6.49 -21.24 3.10
N LEU A 85 -5.82 -21.09 1.96
CA LEU A 85 -4.67 -20.19 1.84
C LEU A 85 -5.09 -18.72 2.06
N ALA A 86 -6.22 -18.29 1.49
CA ALA A 86 -6.71 -16.93 1.67
C ALA A 86 -7.00 -16.61 3.14
N VAL A 87 -7.61 -17.54 3.89
CA VAL A 87 -7.84 -17.37 5.33
C VAL A 87 -6.52 -17.22 6.07
N ILE A 88 -5.56 -18.12 5.84
CA ILE A 88 -4.23 -18.08 6.46
C ILE A 88 -3.53 -16.75 6.13
N PHE A 89 -3.55 -16.33 4.87
CA PHE A 89 -2.96 -15.08 4.40
C PHE A 89 -3.55 -13.87 5.12
N ILE A 90 -4.88 -13.75 5.15
CA ILE A 90 -5.57 -12.62 5.81
C ILE A 90 -5.27 -12.61 7.31
N THR A 91 -5.30 -13.76 7.98
CA THR A 91 -4.96 -13.86 9.41
C THR A 91 -3.51 -13.46 9.67
N ALA A 92 -2.57 -13.90 8.82
CA ALA A 92 -1.17 -13.51 8.93
C ALA A 92 -0.97 -12.00 8.67
N THR A 93 -1.68 -11.41 7.72
CA THR A 93 -1.66 -9.96 7.46
C THR A 93 -2.18 -9.18 8.67
N LEU A 94 -3.28 -9.62 9.28
CA LEU A 94 -3.83 -9.02 10.50
C LEU A 94 -2.84 -9.11 11.66
N LEU A 95 -2.16 -10.25 11.84
CA LEU A 95 -1.14 -10.42 12.87
C LEU A 95 0.09 -9.53 12.61
N GLY A 96 0.47 -9.37 11.35
CA GLY A 96 1.51 -8.44 10.92
C GLY A 96 1.16 -6.99 11.28
N PHE A 97 -0.09 -6.57 11.08
CA PHE A 97 -0.56 -5.24 11.50
C PHE A 97 -0.56 -5.08 13.03
N ALA A 98 -1.05 -6.08 13.76
CA ALA A 98 -1.08 -6.06 15.22
C ALA A 98 0.32 -5.94 15.84
N SER A 99 1.34 -6.44 15.14
CA SER A 99 2.72 -6.42 15.62
C SER A 99 3.42 -5.08 15.45
N HIS A 100 2.79 -4.10 14.79
CA HIS A 100 3.39 -2.79 14.48
C HIS A 100 4.77 -2.86 13.80
N ALA A 101 5.13 -4.03 13.24
CA ALA A 101 6.37 -4.20 12.52
C ALA A 101 6.28 -3.39 11.21
N PRO A 102 7.27 -2.52 10.91
CA PRO A 102 7.27 -1.77 9.66
C PRO A 102 7.19 -2.74 8.47
N GLY A 103 6.14 -2.61 7.66
CA GLY A 103 5.89 -3.48 6.50
C GLY A 103 5.49 -4.93 6.81
N GLY A 104 5.18 -5.28 8.07
CA GLY A 104 4.88 -6.66 8.49
C GLY A 104 6.06 -7.63 8.33
N LEU A 105 7.27 -7.10 8.13
CA LEU A 105 8.50 -7.86 7.87
C LEU A 105 8.77 -8.82 9.03
N GLY A 106 8.89 -10.12 8.73
CA GLY A 106 9.16 -11.17 9.70
C GLY A 106 7.91 -11.82 10.30
N VAL A 107 6.96 -11.05 10.87
CA VAL A 107 5.78 -11.65 11.54
C VAL A 107 4.82 -12.27 10.53
N PHE A 108 4.57 -11.60 9.41
CA PHE A 108 3.73 -12.14 8.34
C PHE A 108 4.32 -13.45 7.78
N ASP A 109 5.63 -13.46 7.51
CA ASP A 109 6.32 -14.63 6.95
C ASP A 109 6.33 -15.79 7.94
N ALA A 110 6.64 -15.49 9.22
CA ALA A 110 6.65 -16.49 10.28
C ALA A 110 5.25 -17.07 10.48
N ALA A 111 4.20 -16.24 10.43
CA ALA A 111 2.82 -16.70 10.54
C ALA A 111 2.45 -17.64 9.39
N LEU A 112 2.83 -17.35 8.14
CA LEU A 112 2.63 -18.29 7.03
C LEU A 112 3.43 -19.59 7.22
N LEU A 113 4.71 -19.50 7.62
CA LEU A 113 5.55 -20.68 7.87
C LEU A 113 5.02 -21.58 8.99
N ILE A 114 4.41 -20.98 10.02
CA ILE A 114 3.79 -21.72 11.12
C ILE A 114 2.45 -22.32 10.70
N ALA A 115 1.64 -21.59 9.91
CA ALA A 115 0.32 -22.04 9.47
C ALA A 115 0.37 -23.09 8.35
N LEU A 116 1.49 -23.18 7.63
CA LEU A 116 1.69 -24.08 6.50
C LEU A 116 2.90 -25.01 6.71
N PRO A 117 2.94 -25.81 7.79
CA PRO A 117 4.08 -26.66 8.11
C PRO A 117 4.29 -27.81 7.12
N GLN A 118 3.32 -28.08 6.24
CA GLN A 118 3.38 -29.14 5.24
C GLN A 118 4.27 -28.79 4.03
N PHE A 119 4.64 -27.53 3.84
CA PHE A 119 5.51 -27.10 2.76
C PHE A 119 6.96 -26.99 3.24
N ASP A 120 7.90 -27.30 2.34
CA ASP A 120 9.32 -27.09 2.60
C ASP A 120 9.60 -25.60 2.81
N LYS A 121 10.40 -25.30 3.84
CA LYS A 121 10.65 -23.92 4.27
C LYS A 121 11.39 -23.14 3.19
N GLU A 122 12.30 -23.80 2.49
CA GLU A 122 13.10 -23.24 1.42
C GLU A 122 12.22 -22.75 0.26
N GLU A 123 11.27 -23.58 -0.17
CA GLU A 123 10.34 -23.26 -1.25
C GLU A 123 9.38 -22.14 -0.84
N MET A 124 8.86 -22.21 0.39
CA MET A 124 7.88 -21.23 0.87
C MET A 124 8.52 -19.86 1.13
N VAL A 125 9.76 -19.82 1.62
CA VAL A 125 10.55 -18.58 1.70
C VAL A 125 10.83 -18.03 0.30
N GLY A 126 11.12 -18.89 -0.68
CA GLY A 126 11.26 -18.49 -2.09
C GLY A 126 10.00 -17.81 -2.64
N ALA A 127 8.82 -18.42 -2.42
CA ALA A 127 7.53 -17.86 -2.81
C ALA A 127 7.25 -16.50 -2.15
N LEU A 128 7.52 -16.38 -0.85
CA LEU A 128 7.37 -15.13 -0.08
C LEU A 128 8.29 -14.02 -0.58
N LEU A 129 9.55 -14.35 -0.90
CA LEU A 129 10.50 -13.39 -1.46
C LEU A 129 10.07 -12.90 -2.84
N LEU A 130 9.58 -13.82 -3.69
CA LEU A 130 9.08 -13.46 -5.02
C LEU A 130 7.81 -12.60 -4.92
N PHE A 131 6.91 -12.92 -3.99
CA PHE A 131 5.74 -12.10 -3.69
C PHE A 131 6.15 -10.67 -3.30
N ARG A 132 7.16 -10.53 -2.43
CA ARG A 132 7.71 -9.23 -2.03
C ARG A 132 8.39 -8.48 -3.16
N LEU A 133 9.07 -9.17 -4.06
CA LEU A 133 9.67 -8.55 -5.23
C LEU A 133 8.60 -7.87 -6.08
N PHE A 134 7.51 -8.58 -6.36
CA PHE A 134 6.39 -8.03 -7.13
C PHE A 134 5.62 -6.94 -6.38
N TYR A 135 5.45 -7.07 -5.06
CA TYR A 135 4.62 -6.15 -4.30
C TYR A 135 5.36 -4.87 -3.84
N TYR A 136 6.66 -4.97 -3.54
CA TYR A 136 7.44 -3.84 -3.03
C TYR A 136 8.43 -3.30 -4.05
N ILE A 137 9.21 -4.18 -4.68
CA ILE A 137 10.33 -3.73 -5.53
C ILE A 137 9.83 -3.21 -6.87
N VAL A 138 8.83 -3.86 -7.49
CA VAL A 138 8.27 -3.40 -8.77
C VAL A 138 7.64 -2.00 -8.64
N PRO A 139 6.74 -1.71 -7.69
CA PRO A 139 6.19 -0.36 -7.54
C PRO A 139 7.27 0.67 -7.18
N PHE A 140 8.25 0.28 -6.35
CA PHE A 140 9.37 1.15 -6.01
C PHE A 140 10.24 1.51 -7.22
N ALA A 141 10.57 0.54 -8.07
CA ALA A 141 11.34 0.75 -9.29
C ALA A 141 10.58 1.64 -10.29
N ILE A 142 9.26 1.44 -10.43
CA ILE A 142 8.41 2.29 -11.25
C ILE A 142 8.41 3.73 -10.71
N ALA A 143 8.20 3.89 -9.40
CA ALA A 143 8.19 5.21 -8.77
C ALA A 143 9.53 5.95 -8.94
N LEU A 144 10.66 5.25 -8.75
CA LEU A 144 12.00 5.80 -8.99
C LEU A 144 12.22 6.18 -10.45
N THR A 145 11.74 5.38 -11.40
CA THR A 145 11.89 5.67 -12.83
C THR A 145 11.08 6.91 -13.22
N ILE A 146 9.85 7.04 -12.72
CA ILE A 146 9.00 8.21 -12.96
C ILE A 146 9.62 9.46 -12.33
N LEU A 147 10.09 9.37 -11.09
CA LEU A 147 10.70 10.50 -10.39
C LEU A 147 12.02 10.91 -11.04
N GLY A 148 12.87 9.94 -11.37
CA GLY A 148 14.15 10.14 -12.05
C GLY A 148 13.98 10.79 -13.41
N SER A 149 13.07 10.26 -14.25
CA SER A 149 12.77 10.86 -15.56
C SER A 149 12.23 12.29 -15.44
N ARG A 150 11.34 12.55 -14.48
CA ARG A 150 10.81 13.89 -14.20
C ARG A 150 11.91 14.87 -13.77
N GLU A 151 12.81 14.48 -12.88
CA GLU A 151 13.89 15.37 -12.42
C GLU A 151 14.94 15.58 -13.52
N LEU A 152 15.25 14.56 -14.33
CA LEU A 152 16.11 14.72 -15.50
C LEU A 152 15.49 15.71 -16.51
N TRP A 153 14.18 15.62 -16.76
CA TRP A 153 13.48 16.56 -17.63
C TRP A 153 13.50 18.00 -17.08
N LEU A 154 13.18 18.17 -15.80
CA LEU A 154 13.17 19.50 -15.17
C LEU A 154 14.57 20.10 -15.01
N SER A 155 15.59 19.28 -14.74
CA SER A 155 16.97 19.74 -14.63
C SER A 155 17.53 20.16 -15.99
N THR A 156 17.19 19.45 -17.07
CA THR A 156 17.58 19.85 -18.42
C THR A 156 16.88 21.13 -18.88
N LEU A 157 15.58 21.30 -18.62
CA LEU A 157 14.85 22.54 -18.93
C LEU A 157 15.39 23.75 -18.13
N ARG A 158 15.65 23.57 -16.82
CA ARG A 158 16.24 24.62 -15.97
C ARG A 158 17.67 25.00 -16.41
N ARG A 159 18.45 24.03 -16.91
CA ARG A 159 19.78 24.30 -17.49
C ARG A 159 19.68 25.11 -18.79
N ARG A 160 18.68 24.86 -19.64
CA ARG A 160 18.43 25.63 -20.87
C ARG A 160 18.07 27.09 -20.55
N LEU A 161 17.09 27.30 -19.67
CA LEU A 161 16.67 28.64 -19.25
C LEU A 161 17.79 29.44 -18.57
N ARG A 162 18.64 28.79 -17.76
CA ARG A 162 19.82 29.43 -17.16
C ARG A 162 20.89 29.81 -18.17
N ARG A 163 21.05 29.03 -19.26
CA ARG A 163 21.97 29.38 -20.35
C ARG A 163 21.44 30.58 -21.12
N GLU A 164 20.16 30.58 -21.48
CA GLU A 164 19.52 31.72 -22.16
C GLU A 164 19.62 33.02 -21.33
N ALA A 165 19.40 32.96 -20.02
CA ALA A 165 19.56 34.11 -19.12
C ALA A 165 21.03 34.55 -18.92
N ALA A 166 22.00 33.67 -19.15
CA ALA A 166 23.43 34.00 -19.09
C ALA A 166 23.98 34.50 -20.43
N GLU A 167 23.30 34.16 -21.54
CA GLU A 167 23.63 34.59 -22.89
C GLU A 167 22.96 35.92 -23.28
N GLU A 168 22.00 36.45 -22.51
CA GLU A 168 21.50 37.83 -22.67
C GLU A 168 22.66 38.83 -22.47
N PRO A 169 23.18 39.47 -23.54
CA PRO A 169 24.29 40.39 -23.41
C PRO A 169 23.81 41.64 -22.70
N VAL A 170 24.63 42.19 -21.80
CA VAL A 170 24.46 43.48 -21.11
C VAL A 170 24.56 44.68 -22.10
N HIS A 171 24.03 44.55 -23.32
CA HIS A 171 24.22 45.48 -24.42
C HIS A 171 22.93 46.19 -24.85
N GLY A 172 22.20 46.74 -23.87
CA GLY A 172 20.98 47.50 -24.14
C GLY A 172 20.69 48.66 -23.19
N ARG A 173 21.61 49.05 -22.30
CA ARG A 173 21.42 50.23 -21.42
C ARG A 173 22.59 51.18 -21.44
N LEU A 174 22.82 51.82 -22.57
CA LEU A 174 23.37 53.17 -22.61
C LEU A 174 22.56 53.95 -23.64
N PRO A 175 21.68 54.89 -23.24
CA PRO A 175 21.26 55.93 -24.16
C PRO A 175 22.50 56.80 -24.44
N THR A 176 23.17 56.46 -25.55
CA THR A 176 24.09 57.35 -26.25
C THR A 176 23.28 58.54 -26.77
N GLY A 177 23.74 59.76 -26.49
CA GLY A 177 23.28 60.96 -27.18
C GLY A 177 22.25 61.80 -26.44
N LEU A 178 22.67 62.45 -25.36
CA LEU A 178 22.32 63.87 -25.21
C LEU A 178 23.48 64.67 -25.77
N GLU A 179 23.46 64.70 -27.10
CA GLU A 179 24.19 65.63 -27.93
C GLU A 179 23.72 67.05 -27.61
N SER A 180 24.72 67.92 -27.44
CA SER A 180 24.68 69.37 -27.49
C SER A 180 23.52 69.97 -28.30
N ARG A 181 22.75 70.86 -27.65
CA ARG A 181 21.93 71.99 -28.15
C ARG A 181 21.47 72.71 -26.88
N ASP A 182 21.62 74.00 -26.63
CA ASP A 182 21.91 75.23 -27.38
C ASP A 182 22.52 76.20 -26.33
N SER A 183 23.54 77.01 -26.66
CA SER A 183 23.41 78.36 -27.23
C SER A 183 22.65 79.33 -26.31
#